data_AF-A0A164CM55-F1
#
_entry.id   AF-A0A164CM55-F1
#
_cell.length_a   1.000
_cell.length_b   1.000
_cell.length_c   1.000
_cell.angle_alpha   90.00
_cell.angle_beta   90.00
_cell.angle_gamma   90.00
#
_symmetry.space_group_name_H-M   'P 1'
#
loop_
_entity.id
_entity.type
_entity.pdbx_description
1 polymer ?
#
loop_
_entity_poly.entity_id
_entity_poly.type
_entity_poly.pdbx_seq_one_letter_code
_entity_poly.pdbx_strand_id
1 'polypeptide(L)'
;MTVWHVILVATAATLALKLAGHLVPASFLERERPARIADLLTVALLAALIAVQTLGAGQALTVDARVPALIVAAALYAVRTPFIVVVAVAAAVAAGIRLVA
;
A
#
# COMPACT_ATOMS: atom_id res chain seq x y z
N MET A 1 0.88 -8.29 -30.26
CA MET A 1 1.25 -8.58 -28.86
C MET A 1 0.08 -9.28 -28.19
N THR A 2 0.20 -10.55 -27.85
CA THR A 2 -0.85 -11.24 -27.07
C THR A 2 -0.56 -11.12 -25.57
N VAL A 3 -1.57 -11.33 -24.72
CA VAL A 3 -1.41 -11.34 -23.25
C VAL A 3 -0.25 -12.23 -22.81
N TRP A 4 -0.06 -13.38 -23.47
CA TRP A 4 1.07 -14.28 -23.23
C TRP A 4 2.44 -13.66 -23.48
N HIS A 5 2.59 -12.86 -24.54
CA HIS A 5 3.85 -12.15 -24.80
C HIS A 5 4.14 -11.14 -23.69
N VAL A 6 3.12 -10.41 -23.21
CA VAL A 6 3.27 -9.44 -22.11
C VAL A 6 3.67 -10.12 -20.80
N ILE A 7 3.06 -11.26 -20.48
CA ILE A 7 3.40 -12.04 -19.28
C ILE A 7 4.85 -12.53 -19.34
N LEU A 8 5.28 -13.06 -20.48
CA LEU A 8 6.66 -13.54 -20.67
C LEU A 8 7.68 -12.39 -20.53
N VAL A 9 7.40 -11.24 -21.14
CA VAL A 9 8.25 -10.05 -21.01
C VAL A 9 8.29 -9.54 -19.58
N ALA A 10 7.15 -9.44 -18.88
CA ALA A 10 7.09 -9.01 -17.49
C ALA A 10 7.90 -9.95 -16.58
N THR A 11 7.75 -11.26 -16.78
CA THR A 11 8.48 -12.28 -16.01
C THR A 11 9.99 -12.16 -16.24
N ALA A 12 10.41 -12.04 -17.50
CA ALA A 12 11.82 -11.86 -17.86
C ALA A 12 12.38 -10.56 -17.29
N ALA A 13 11.62 -9.46 -17.32
CA ALA A 13 12.02 -8.17 -16.75
C ALA A 13 12.16 -8.25 -15.21
N THR A 14 11.23 -8.90 -14.51
CA THR A 14 11.33 -9.10 -13.06
C THR A 14 12.55 -9.96 -12.70
N LEU A 15 12.82 -11.03 -13.47
CA LEU A 15 14.00 -11.86 -13.28
C LEU A 15 15.29 -11.07 -13.52
N ALA A 16 15.35 -10.31 -14.61
CA ALA A 16 16.51 -9.48 -14.94
C ALA A 16 16.77 -8.43 -13.85
N LEU A 17 15.72 -7.80 -13.31
CA LEU A 17 15.84 -6.85 -12.22
C LEU A 17 16.37 -7.51 -10.93
N LYS A 18 15.88 -8.70 -10.60
CA LYS A 18 16.39 -9.47 -9.46
C LYS A 18 17.87 -9.83 -9.62
N LEU A 19 18.26 -10.24 -10.83
CA LEU A 19 19.65 -10.60 -11.13
C LEU A 19 20.57 -9.38 -11.14
N ALA A 20 20.11 -8.25 -11.69
CA ALA A 20 20.81 -6.97 -11.64
C ALA A 20 21.03 -6.51 -10.19
N GLY A 21 20.06 -6.75 -9.30
CA GLY A 21 20.19 -6.51 -7.86
C GLY A 21 21.36 -7.28 -7.21
N HIS A 22 21.67 -8.49 -7.70
CA HIS A 22 22.81 -9.26 -7.20
C HIS A 22 24.17 -8.70 -7.63
N LEU A 23 24.22 -7.95 -8.75
CA LEU A 23 25.42 -7.28 -9.23
C LEU A 23 25.71 -5.98 -8.47
N VAL A 24 24.77 -5.50 -7.65
CA VAL A 24 24.95 -4.26 -6.87
C VAL A 24 25.98 -4.49 -5.76
N PRO A 25 27.09 -3.72 -5.72
CA PRO A 25 28.09 -3.88 -4.68
C PRO A 25 27.53 -3.58 -3.28
N ALA A 26 27.89 -4.42 -2.31
CA ALA A 26 27.44 -4.29 -0.91
C ALA A 26 27.75 -2.90 -0.31
N SER A 27 28.86 -2.29 -0.73
CA SER A 27 29.29 -0.95 -0.28
C SER A 27 28.33 0.19 -0.65
N PHE A 28 27.40 -0.02 -1.59
CA PHE A 28 26.32 0.93 -1.86
C PHE A 28 25.11 0.71 -0.95
N LEU A 29 24.81 -0.54 -0.59
CA LEU A 29 23.67 -0.90 0.26
C LEU A 29 23.93 -0.67 1.74
N GLU A 30 25.18 -0.83 2.20
CA GLU A 30 25.59 -0.66 3.59
C GLU A 30 25.67 0.81 4.04
N ARG A 31 25.47 1.77 3.12
CA ARG A 31 25.40 3.18 3.48
C ARG A 31 24.11 3.45 4.25
N GLU A 32 24.18 4.31 5.26
CA GLU A 32 23.06 4.66 6.16
C GLU A 32 21.78 5.09 5.42
N ARG A 33 21.91 5.82 4.31
CA ARG A 33 20.77 6.34 3.54
C ARG A 33 20.04 5.23 2.76
N PRO A 34 20.68 4.46 1.86
CA PRO A 34 20.08 3.30 1.19
C PRO A 34 19.44 2.28 2.14
N ALA A 35 20.12 1.93 3.25
CA ALA A 35 19.58 1.00 4.23
C ALA A 35 18.27 1.51 4.85
N ARG A 36 18.25 2.76 5.32
CA ARG A 36 17.04 3.37 5.90
C ARG A 36 15.89 3.47 4.89
N ILE A 37 16.18 3.75 3.62
CA ILE A 37 15.16 3.78 2.57
C ILE A 37 14.57 2.39 2.37
N ALA A 38 15.41 1.35 2.28
CA ALA A 38 14.95 -0.02 2.11
C ALA A 38 14.05 -0.48 3.27
N ASP A 39 14.42 -0.15 4.52
CA ASP A 39 13.63 -0.48 5.72
C ASP A 39 12.24 0.17 5.72
N LEU A 40 12.13 1.40 5.21
CA LEU A 40 10.88 2.15 5.20
C LEU A 40 10.06 1.95 3.92
N LEU A 41 10.66 1.38 2.88
CA LEU A 41 10.06 1.29 1.54
C LEU A 41 8.72 0.53 1.57
N THR A 42 8.68 -0.64 2.21
CA THR A 42 7.45 -1.44 2.26
C THR A 42 6.32 -0.70 2.98
N VAL A 43 6.62 -0.07 4.12
CA VAL A 43 5.64 0.71 4.88
C VAL A 43 5.17 1.91 4.08
N ALA A 44 6.09 2.63 3.42
CA ALA A 44 5.76 3.79 2.59
C ALA A 44 4.89 3.41 1.38
N LEU A 45 5.20 2.31 0.69
CA LEU A 45 4.41 1.83 -0.45
C LEU A 45 3.02 1.36 -0.03
N LEU A 46 2.89 0.64 1.08
CA LEU A 46 1.59 0.24 1.62
C LEU A 46 0.76 1.44 2.09
N ALA A 47 1.40 2.42 2.75
CA ALA A 47 0.73 3.65 3.16
C ALA A 47 0.27 4.47 1.95
N ALA A 48 1.09 4.56 0.91
CA ALA A 48 0.73 5.21 -0.35
C ALA A 48 -0.44 4.49 -1.04
N LEU A 49 -0.45 3.14 -1.06
CA LEU A 49 -1.56 2.37 -1.59
C LEU A 49 -2.85 2.66 -0.81
N ILE A 50 -2.80 2.66 0.52
CA ILE A 50 -3.97 2.99 1.36
C ILE A 50 -4.46 4.41 1.03
N ALA A 51 -3.56 5.38 0.92
CA ALA A 51 -3.92 6.77 0.60
C ALA A 51 -4.62 6.87 -0.78
N VAL A 52 -4.05 6.25 -1.81
CA VAL A 52 -4.61 6.25 -3.18
C VAL A 52 -5.95 5.52 -3.22
N GLN A 53 -6.08 4.38 -2.55
CA GLN A 53 -7.34 3.61 -2.52
C GLN A 53 -8.43 4.26 -1.65
N THR A 54 -8.05 5.15 -0.73
CA THR A 54 -8.99 5.85 0.16
C THR A 54 -9.51 7.13 -0.48
N LEU A 55 -8.64 7.92 -1.13
CA LEU A 55 -9.01 9.22 -1.71
C LEU A 55 -9.27 9.16 -3.23
N GLY A 56 -8.75 8.15 -3.93
CA GLY A 56 -8.85 8.03 -5.37
C GLY A 56 -10.15 7.38 -5.84
N ALA A 57 -10.81 8.03 -6.81
CA ALA A 57 -11.91 7.47 -7.60
C ALA A 57 -11.58 7.63 -9.09
N GLY A 58 -10.83 6.66 -9.65
CA GLY A 58 -10.33 6.75 -11.01
C GLY A 58 -9.29 7.87 -11.15
N GLN A 59 -9.63 8.92 -11.91
CA GLN A 59 -8.79 10.12 -12.10
C GLN A 59 -9.20 11.29 -11.18
N ALA A 60 -10.26 11.13 -10.38
CA ALA A 60 -10.77 12.17 -9.50
C ALA A 60 -10.37 11.92 -8.04
N LEU A 61 -10.18 13.02 -7.31
CA LEU A 61 -10.03 13.01 -5.85
C LEU A 61 -11.42 13.15 -5.22
N THR A 62 -11.83 12.16 -4.44
CA THR A 62 -13.13 12.17 -3.75
C THR A 62 -12.93 11.91 -2.27
N VAL A 63 -13.49 12.77 -1.43
CA VAL A 63 -13.55 12.54 0.01
C VAL A 63 -14.79 11.69 0.30
N ASP A 64 -14.66 10.37 0.14
CA ASP A 64 -15.71 9.38 0.41
C ASP A 64 -15.70 8.96 1.90
N ALA A 65 -16.72 8.20 2.32
CA ALA A 65 -16.87 7.56 3.63
C ALA A 65 -15.66 6.74 4.09
N ARG A 66 -14.72 6.43 3.18
CA ARG A 66 -13.47 5.73 3.46
C ARG A 66 -12.52 6.54 4.35
N VAL A 67 -12.52 7.87 4.24
CA VAL A 67 -11.65 8.74 5.04
C VAL A 67 -11.99 8.68 6.53
N PRO A 68 -13.25 8.95 6.96
CA PRO A 68 -13.62 8.80 8.37
C PRO A 68 -13.48 7.36 8.88
N ALA A 69 -13.79 6.35 8.05
CA ALA A 69 -13.57 4.95 8.43
C ALA A 69 -12.08 4.63 8.70
N LEU A 70 -11.16 5.20 7.90
CA LEU A 70 -9.72 5.06 8.12
C LEU A 70 -9.26 5.75 9.39
N ILE A 71 -9.79 6.94 9.70
CA ILE A 71 -9.50 7.66 10.95
C ILE A 71 -9.93 6.83 12.17
N VAL A 72 -11.14 6.24 12.13
CA VAL A 72 -11.62 5.35 13.19
C VAL A 72 -10.72 4.13 13.33
N ALA A 73 -10.31 3.51 12.21
CA ALA A 73 -9.40 2.37 12.24
C ALA A 73 -8.06 2.73 12.90
N ALA A 74 -7.48 3.87 12.54
CA ALA A 74 -6.24 4.36 13.13
C ALA A 74 -6.37 4.61 14.64
N ALA A 75 -7.49 5.20 15.08
CA ALA A 75 -7.77 5.42 16.51
C ALA A 75 -7.89 4.09 17.28
N LEU A 76 -8.60 3.10 16.74
CA LEU A 76 -8.73 1.79 17.39
C LEU A 76 -7.41 1.02 17.47
N TYR A 77 -6.55 1.13 16.45
CA TYR A 77 -5.21 0.56 16.49
C TYR A 77 -4.31 1.25 17.51
N ALA A 78 -4.45 2.57 17.72
CA ALA A 78 -3.69 3.27 18.75
C ALA A 78 -3.99 2.74 20.17
N VAL A 79 -5.22 2.28 20.40
CA VAL A 79 -5.64 1.64 21.66
C VAL A 79 -5.33 0.13 21.69
N ARG A 80 -4.62 -0.40 20.68
CA ARG A 80 -4.23 -1.82 20.54
C ARG A 80 -5.42 -2.80 20.45
N THR A 81 -6.50 -2.37 19.82
CA THR A 81 -7.68 -3.21 19.57
C THR A 81 -7.34 -4.38 18.62
N PRO A 82 -7.93 -5.58 18.77
CA PRO A 82 -7.72 -6.69 17.84
C PRO A 82 -8.05 -6.32 16.40
N PHE A 83 -7.19 -6.69 15.44
CA PHE A 83 -7.31 -6.33 14.02
C PHE A 83 -8.72 -6.59 13.45
N ILE A 84 -9.30 -7.75 13.75
CA ILE A 84 -10.63 -8.13 13.24
C ILE A 84 -11.73 -7.18 13.71
N VAL A 85 -11.65 -6.70 14.95
CA VAL A 85 -12.60 -5.75 15.53
C VAL A 85 -12.44 -4.39 14.87
N VAL A 86 -11.21 -3.96 14.62
CA VAL A 86 -10.93 -2.70 13.93
C VAL A 86 -11.53 -2.71 12.52
N VAL A 87 -11.32 -3.78 11.76
CA VAL A 87 -11.87 -3.92 10.41
C VAL A 87 -13.40 -3.93 10.42
N ALA A 88 -14.02 -4.68 11.34
CA ALA A 88 -15.47 -4.73 11.46
C ALA A 88 -16.07 -3.35 11.77
N VAL A 89 -15.48 -2.60 12.71
CA VAL A 89 -15.95 -1.26 13.07
C VAL A 89 -15.74 -0.27 11.92
N ALA A 90 -14.57 -0.27 11.29
CA ALA A 90 -14.32 0.61 10.14
C ALA A 90 -15.27 0.34 8.97
N ALA A 91 -15.56 -0.94 8.69
CA ALA A 91 -16.55 -1.33 7.68
C ALA A 91 -17.96 -0.86 8.06
N ALA A 92 -18.36 -1.01 9.33
CA ALA A 92 -19.64 -0.53 9.82
C ALA A 92 -19.76 1.00 9.73
N VAL A 93 -18.69 1.76 10.03
CA VAL A 93 -18.66 3.22 9.87
C VAL A 93 -18.82 3.61 8.39
N ALA A 94 -18.05 2.99 7.49
CA ALA A 94 -18.17 3.28 6.06
C ALA A 94 -19.58 2.95 5.52
N ALA A 95 -20.14 1.81 5.92
CA ALA A 95 -21.49 1.40 5.54
C ALA A 95 -22.57 2.33 6.10
N GLY A 96 -22.45 2.73 7.37
CA GLY A 96 -23.38 3.65 8.03
C GLY A 96 -23.38 5.03 7.38
N ILE A 97 -22.20 5.56 7.05
CA ILE A 97 -22.09 6.86 6.34
C ILE A 97 -22.73 6.76 4.95
N ARG A 98 -22.48 5.67 4.21
CA ARG A 98 -23.11 5.46 2.89
C ARG A 98 -24.61 5.19 2.93
N LEU A 99 -25.14 4.77 4.07
CA LEU A 99 -26.59 4.59 4.25
C LEU A 99 -27.31 5.94 4.47
N VAL A 100 -26.61 6.92 5.06
CA VAL A 100 -27.16 8.23 5.42
C VAL A 100 -26.88 9.30 4.36
N ALA A 101 -25.81 9.12 3.56
CA ALA A 101 -25.43 9.99 2.44
C ALA A 101 -26.20 9.64 1.15
#